data_AF-A0A0G1IBT5-F1
#
_entry.id   AF-A0A0G1IBT5-F1
#
_cell.length_a   1.000
_cell.length_b   1.000
_cell.length_c   1.000
_cell.angle_alpha   90.00
_cell.angle_beta   90.00
_cell.angle_gamma   90.00
#
_symmetry.space_group_name_H-M   'P 1'
#
loop_
_entity.id
_entity.type
_entity.pdbx_description
1 polymer ?
#
loop_
_entity_poly.entity_id
_entity_poly.type
_entity_poly.pdbx_seq_one_letter_code
_entity_poly.pdbx_strand_id
1 'polypeptide(L)'
;MHDFLRLKRGFTLVEFILVITLVIVLSGISIPLYRSFQMRNELEVAANTLVFSLRQAQILAHAVADDNNWGIKIMVGQIIVFRGANFVSRTVADDISYDLPQAVTPTGMGEVVFNKFLGEPQVAGSIILTSNTNETRTITINSKGMVSF
;
A
#
# COMPACT_ATOMS: atom_id res chain seq x y z
N MET A 1 -56.37 22.17 41.84
CA MET A 1 -55.64 22.14 40.56
C MET A 1 -54.39 21.31 40.79
N HIS A 2 -54.42 20.05 40.35
CA HIS A 2 -53.42 19.04 40.72
C HIS A 2 -52.09 19.28 40.01
N ASP A 3 -51.04 19.53 40.79
CA ASP A 3 -49.68 19.67 40.31
C ASP A 3 -49.15 18.29 39.87
N PHE A 4 -49.13 18.07 38.55
CA PHE A 4 -48.48 16.93 37.91
C PHE A 4 -46.98 17.22 37.75
N LEU A 5 -46.26 17.31 38.87
CA LEU A 5 -44.79 17.29 38.83
C LEU A 5 -44.34 15.83 38.67
N ARG A 6 -44.34 15.38 37.41
CA ARG A 6 -43.69 14.14 36.95
C ARG A 6 -42.23 14.16 37.41
N LEU A 7 -41.89 13.28 38.37
CA LEU A 7 -40.51 12.98 38.74
C LEU A 7 -39.72 12.58 37.48
N LYS A 8 -38.69 13.36 37.13
CA LYS A 8 -37.69 12.94 36.15
C LYS A 8 -36.98 11.72 36.71
N ARG A 9 -37.17 10.56 36.08
CA ARG A 9 -36.40 9.34 36.35
C ARG A 9 -34.95 9.62 35.96
N GLY A 10 -34.09 9.86 36.96
CA GLY A 10 -32.65 9.95 36.77
C GLY A 10 -32.06 8.58 36.43
N PHE A 11 -30.98 8.57 35.65
CA PHE A 11 -30.20 7.39 35.30
C PHE A 11 -29.69 6.71 36.58
N THR A 12 -29.81 5.38 36.70
CA THR A 12 -29.34 4.68 37.91
C THR A 12 -27.82 4.46 37.86
N LEU A 13 -27.15 4.40 39.02
CA LEU A 13 -25.71 4.13 39.10
C LEU A 13 -25.36 2.75 38.49
N VAL A 14 -26.25 1.78 38.64
CA VAL A 14 -26.13 0.45 38.03
C VAL A 14 -26.22 0.51 36.50
N GLU A 15 -27.14 1.33 35.96
CA GLU A 15 -27.29 1.53 34.52
C GLU A 15 -26.02 2.16 33.92
N PHE A 16 -25.40 3.11 34.63
CA PHE A 16 -24.13 3.70 34.21
C PHE A 16 -22.98 2.68 34.20
N ILE A 17 -22.88 1.81 35.21
CA ILE A 17 -21.89 0.73 35.25
C ILE A 17 -22.13 -0.27 34.11
N LEU A 18 -23.38 -0.61 33.82
CA LEU A 18 -23.72 -1.51 32.71
C LEU A 18 -23.32 -0.92 31.36
N VAL A 19 -23.59 0.37 31.12
CA VAL A 19 -23.19 1.05 29.88
C VAL A 19 -21.67 1.08 29.74
N ILE A 20 -20.93 1.42 30.80
CA ILE A 20 -19.45 1.40 30.77
C ILE A 20 -18.92 0.01 30.49
N THR A 21 -19.47 -1.01 31.16
CA THR A 21 -19.07 -2.40 30.96
C THR A 21 -19.27 -2.83 29.51
N LEU A 22 -20.41 -2.45 28.93
CA LEU A 22 -20.72 -2.73 27.53
C LEU A 22 -19.76 -2.01 26.57
N VAL A 23 -19.45 -0.73 26.82
CA VAL A 23 -18.46 0.02 26.02
C VAL A 23 -17.07 -0.62 26.09
N ILE A 24 -16.63 -1.10 27.26
CA ILE A 24 -15.34 -1.77 27.44
C ILE A 24 -15.31 -3.07 26.64
N VAL A 25 -16.36 -3.89 26.73
CA VAL A 25 -16.46 -5.16 25.99
C VAL A 25 -16.42 -4.91 24.48
N LEU A 26 -17.20 -3.94 23.98
CA LEU A 26 -17.22 -3.60 22.56
C LEU A 26 -15.86 -3.04 22.09
N SER A 27 -15.23 -2.17 22.87
CA SER A 27 -13.91 -1.61 22.56
C SER A 27 -12.84 -2.68 22.49
N GLY A 28 -12.87 -3.65 23.42
CA GLY A 28 -11.90 -4.75 23.47
C GLY A 28 -11.91 -5.61 22.19
N ILE A 29 -13.07 -5.79 21.56
CA ILE A 29 -13.20 -6.54 20.30
C ILE A 29 -12.89 -5.66 19.09
N SER A 30 -13.26 -4.38 19.14
CA SER A 30 -13.15 -3.47 17.98
C SER A 30 -11.70 -3.12 17.63
N ILE A 31 -10.84 -2.95 18.63
CA ILE A 31 -9.43 -2.56 18.44
C ILE A 31 -8.62 -3.59 17.60
N PRO A 32 -8.58 -4.89 17.94
CA PRO A 32 -7.81 -5.86 17.16
C PRO A 32 -8.36 -6.04 15.75
N LEU A 33 -9.69 -5.98 15.57
CA LEU A 33 -10.33 -6.05 14.27
C LEU A 33 -9.92 -4.86 13.38
N TYR A 34 -9.98 -3.64 13.95
CA TYR A 34 -9.55 -2.43 13.25
C TYR A 34 -8.08 -2.49 12.84
N ARG A 35 -7.19 -2.95 13.72
CA ARG A 35 -5.76 -3.12 13.40
C ARG A 35 -5.54 -4.10 12.24
N SER A 36 -6.22 -5.25 12.25
CA SER A 36 -6.12 -6.22 11.16
C SER A 36 -6.60 -5.63 9.83
N PHE A 37 -7.67 -4.84 9.84
CA PHE A 37 -8.20 -4.18 8.65
C PHE A 37 -7.21 -3.13 8.11
N GLN A 38 -6.66 -2.30 9.00
CA GLN A 38 -5.70 -1.26 8.64
C GLN A 38 -4.46 -1.84 7.94
N MET A 39 -3.89 -2.94 8.46
CA MET A 39 -2.70 -3.57 7.87
C MET A 39 -2.98 -4.17 6.49
N ARG A 40 -4.16 -4.76 6.29
CA ARG A 40 -4.61 -5.25 4.97
C ARG A 40 -4.75 -4.13 3.96
N ASN A 41 -5.33 -3.02 4.40
CA ASN A 41 -5.49 -1.84 3.56
C ASN A 41 -4.13 -1.25 3.18
N GLU A 42 -3.17 -1.19 4.10
CA GLU A 42 -1.80 -0.74 3.81
C GLU A 42 -1.09 -1.64 2.80
N LEU A 43 -1.23 -2.97 2.95
CA LEU A 43 -0.66 -3.92 1.99
C LEU A 43 -1.29 -3.80 0.59
N GLU A 44 -2.60 -3.57 0.54
CA GLU A 44 -3.35 -3.36 -0.70
C GLU A 44 -2.96 -2.04 -1.39
N VAL A 45 -2.83 -0.96 -0.63
CA VAL A 45 -2.32 0.32 -1.14
C VAL A 45 -0.90 0.15 -1.69
N ALA A 46 -0.02 -0.55 -0.97
CA ALA A 46 1.34 -0.81 -1.42
C ALA A 46 1.38 -1.62 -2.73
N ALA A 47 0.53 -2.64 -2.86
CA ALA A 47 0.42 -3.44 -4.08
C ALA A 47 -0.08 -2.60 -5.27
N ASN A 48 -1.11 -1.79 -5.07
CA ASN A 48 -1.65 -0.92 -6.10
C ASN A 48 -0.65 0.16 -6.53
N THR A 49 0.07 0.78 -5.59
CA THR A 49 1.16 1.74 -5.89
C THR A 49 2.25 1.06 -6.70
N LEU A 50 2.68 -0.15 -6.33
CA LEU A 50 3.68 -0.89 -7.09
C LEU A 50 3.24 -1.18 -8.52
N VAL A 51 2.03 -1.72 -8.71
CA VAL A 51 1.47 -2.01 -10.03
C VAL A 51 1.34 -0.74 -10.87
N PHE A 52 0.91 0.36 -10.26
CA PHE A 52 0.82 1.65 -10.92
C PHE A 52 2.20 2.16 -11.37
N SER A 53 3.20 2.17 -10.49
CA SER A 53 4.56 2.61 -10.82
C SER A 53 5.21 1.75 -11.91
N LEU A 54 4.99 0.43 -11.88
CA LEU A 54 5.42 -0.49 -12.94
C LEU A 54 4.83 -0.10 -14.30
N ARG A 55 3.51 0.10 -14.36
CA ARG A 55 2.81 0.50 -15.59
C ARG A 55 3.28 1.86 -16.07
N GLN A 56 3.50 2.81 -15.17
CA GLN A 56 3.99 4.14 -15.51
C GLN A 56 5.39 4.07 -16.15
N ALA A 57 6.34 3.36 -15.54
CA ALA A 57 7.68 3.16 -16.10
C ALA A 57 7.62 2.47 -17.48
N GLN A 58 6.78 1.45 -17.61
CA GLN A 58 6.54 0.76 -18.87
C GLN A 58 6.01 1.71 -19.96
N ILE A 59 5.00 2.53 -19.66
CA ILE A 59 4.45 3.52 -20.59
C ILE A 59 5.52 4.54 -21.00
N LEU A 60 6.32 5.05 -20.06
CA LEU A 60 7.39 6.00 -20.36
C LEU A 60 8.45 5.39 -21.29
N ALA A 61 8.84 4.13 -21.06
CA ALA A 61 9.75 3.40 -21.94
C ALA A 61 9.15 3.16 -23.35
N HIS A 62 7.89 2.75 -23.43
CA HIS A 62 7.19 2.55 -24.71
C HIS A 62 7.05 3.85 -25.51
N ALA A 63 6.75 4.96 -24.83
CA ALA A 63 6.64 6.27 -25.42
C ALA A 63 8.00 6.85 -25.85
N VAL A 64 9.10 6.14 -25.54
CA VAL A 64 10.47 6.58 -25.82
C VAL A 64 10.71 7.96 -25.19
N ALA A 65 10.13 8.17 -23.99
CA ALA A 65 10.27 9.43 -23.28
C ALA A 65 11.76 9.71 -23.03
N ASP A 66 12.22 10.85 -23.54
CA ASP A 66 13.62 11.29 -23.48
C ASP A 66 14.65 10.29 -24.05
N ASP A 67 14.25 9.47 -25.02
CA ASP A 67 15.10 8.48 -25.72
C ASP A 67 15.83 7.48 -24.80
N ASN A 68 15.26 7.20 -23.62
CA ASN A 68 15.90 6.37 -22.60
C ASN A 68 15.02 5.20 -22.16
N ASN A 69 15.65 4.24 -21.48
CA ASN A 69 14.95 3.25 -20.69
C ASN A 69 14.38 3.90 -19.43
N TRP A 70 13.29 3.32 -18.95
CA TRP A 70 12.64 3.72 -17.71
C TRP A 70 12.47 2.49 -16.83
N GLY A 71 12.61 2.69 -15.52
CA GLY A 71 12.53 1.61 -14.57
C GLY A 71 11.96 2.05 -13.24
N ILE A 72 11.79 1.09 -12.34
CA ILE A 72 11.43 1.34 -10.95
C ILE A 72 12.45 0.73 -10.00
N LYS A 73 12.68 1.41 -8.89
CA LYS A 73 13.40 0.92 -7.72
C LYS A 73 12.43 0.76 -6.57
N ILE A 74 12.42 -0.41 -5.96
CA ILE A 74 11.54 -0.73 -4.84
C ILE A 74 12.39 -0.84 -3.58
N MET A 75 12.02 -0.10 -2.54
CA MET A 75 12.70 -0.05 -1.25
C MET A 75 11.68 -0.04 -0.13
N VAL A 76 12.13 -0.31 1.11
CA VAL A 76 11.28 -0.07 2.28
C VAL A 76 10.95 1.42 2.35
N GLY A 77 9.66 1.74 2.45
CA GLY A 77 9.17 3.10 2.59
C GLY A 77 8.97 3.88 1.28
N GLN A 78 9.49 3.41 0.14
CA GLN A 78 9.40 4.17 -1.12
C GLN A 78 9.58 3.31 -2.38
N ILE A 79 8.89 3.73 -3.45
CA ILE A 79 9.15 3.32 -4.83
C ILE A 79 9.58 4.54 -5.63
N ILE A 80 10.65 4.41 -6.41
CA ILE A 80 11.12 5.48 -7.30
C ILE A 80 10.98 4.98 -8.74
N VAL A 81 10.23 5.70 -9.57
CA VAL A 81 10.28 5.57 -11.03
C VAL A 81 11.41 6.46 -11.53
N PHE A 82 12.29 5.90 -12.36
CA PHE A 82 13.48 6.59 -12.80
C PHE A 82 13.76 6.41 -14.30
N ARG A 83 14.51 7.36 -14.85
CA ARG A 83 15.06 7.31 -16.20
C ARG A 83 16.52 6.83 -16.18
N GLY A 84 16.85 5.82 -16.96
CA GLY A 84 18.22 5.33 -17.11
C GLY A 84 18.33 3.83 -17.34
N ALA A 85 19.55 3.37 -17.61
CA ALA A 85 19.84 1.95 -17.86
C ALA A 85 19.67 1.06 -16.62
N ASN A 86 19.85 1.63 -15.43
CA ASN A 86 19.63 1.03 -14.11
C ASN A 86 19.52 2.15 -13.07
N PHE A 87 19.13 1.81 -11.84
CA PHE A 87 18.93 2.81 -10.79
C PHE A 87 20.21 3.53 -10.37
N VAL A 88 21.36 2.85 -10.44
CA VAL A 88 22.65 3.41 -10.01
C VAL A 88 23.13 4.49 -10.97
N SER A 89 22.97 4.29 -12.28
CA SER A 89 23.37 5.22 -13.34
C SER A 89 22.22 6.06 -13.88
N ARG A 90 21.17 6.28 -13.08
CA ARG A 90 19.97 7.01 -13.49
C ARG A 90 20.18 8.52 -13.55
N THR A 91 19.26 9.22 -14.20
CA THR A 91 19.18 10.68 -14.12
C THR A 91 18.28 11.08 -12.94
N VAL A 92 18.89 11.46 -11.81
CA VAL A 92 18.19 11.74 -10.54
C VAL A 92 17.16 12.88 -10.65
N ALA A 93 17.36 13.83 -11.56
CA ALA A 93 16.44 14.97 -11.75
C ALA A 93 15.04 14.55 -12.24
N ASP A 94 14.90 13.36 -12.81
CA ASP A 94 13.64 12.83 -13.34
C ASP A 94 13.01 11.78 -12.42
N ASP A 95 13.54 11.59 -11.21
CA ASP A 95 13.01 10.64 -10.24
C ASP A 95 11.59 11.03 -9.81
N ILE A 96 10.64 10.11 -10.00
CA ILE A 96 9.26 10.24 -9.52
C ILE A 96 9.10 9.31 -8.32
N SER A 97 8.87 9.88 -7.15
CA SER A 97 8.81 9.15 -5.89
C SER A 97 7.37 8.87 -5.46
N TYR A 98 7.12 7.65 -5.01
CA TYR A 98 5.88 7.21 -4.41
C TYR A 98 6.15 6.64 -3.02
N ASP A 99 5.40 7.08 -2.03
CA ASP A 99 5.52 6.55 -0.67
C ASP A 99 4.98 5.13 -0.60
N LEU A 100 5.71 4.27 0.10
CA LEU A 100 5.28 2.93 0.45
C LEU A 100 5.04 2.88 1.97
N PRO A 101 3.93 2.29 2.46
CA PRO A 101 3.73 2.12 3.89
C PRO A 101 4.92 1.43 4.56
N GLN A 102 5.44 2.00 5.66
CA GLN A 102 6.58 1.46 6.41
C GLN A 102 6.31 0.07 7.01
N ALA A 103 5.04 -0.29 7.19
CA ALA A 103 4.62 -1.62 7.66
C ALA A 103 4.76 -2.71 6.58
N VAL A 104 5.13 -2.36 5.34
CA VAL A 104 5.28 -3.28 4.21
C VAL A 104 6.75 -3.40 3.82
N THR A 105 7.25 -4.63 3.81
CA THR A 105 8.62 -4.97 3.38
C THR A 105 8.58 -5.62 2.00
N PRO A 106 9.19 -5.00 0.97
CA PRO A 106 9.35 -5.61 -0.34
C PRO A 106 10.54 -6.59 -0.36
N THR A 107 10.37 -7.71 -1.04
CA THR A 107 11.41 -8.72 -1.30
C THR A 107 11.29 -9.26 -2.72
N GLY A 108 12.28 -10.06 -3.17
CA GLY A 108 12.37 -10.51 -4.55
C GLY A 108 13.10 -9.48 -5.41
N MET A 109 12.52 -9.13 -6.56
CA MET A 109 13.11 -8.10 -7.43
C MET A 109 13.04 -6.72 -6.75
N GLY A 110 14.20 -6.09 -6.55
CA GLY A 110 14.28 -4.72 -6.01
C GLY A 110 14.32 -3.64 -7.10
N GLU A 111 14.42 -4.03 -8.36
CA GLU A 111 14.55 -3.13 -9.50
C GLU A 111 14.00 -3.79 -10.76
N VAL A 112 13.25 -3.03 -11.57
CA VAL A 112 12.72 -3.49 -12.86
C VAL A 112 12.95 -2.38 -13.87
N VAL A 113 13.69 -2.67 -14.94
CA VAL A 113 13.95 -1.73 -16.04
C VAL A 113 13.23 -2.22 -17.28
N PHE A 114 12.56 -1.31 -17.99
CA PHE A 114 11.88 -1.57 -19.25
C PHE A 114 12.69 -1.01 -20.42
N ASN A 115 12.85 -1.82 -21.46
CA ASN A 115 13.52 -1.39 -22.68
C ASN A 115 12.66 -0.36 -23.43
N LYS A 116 13.30 0.70 -23.95
CA LYS A 116 12.60 1.66 -24.82
C LYS A 116 12.00 0.99 -26.06
N PHE A 117 10.97 1.62 -26.64
CA PHE A 117 10.14 1.12 -27.75
C PHE A 117 9.23 -0.04 -27.38
N LEU A 118 9.82 -1.17 -26.99
CA LEU A 118 9.09 -2.41 -26.74
C LEU A 118 8.47 -2.46 -25.35
N GLY A 119 8.91 -1.61 -24.41
CA GLY A 119 8.44 -1.60 -23.02
C GLY A 119 8.42 -2.98 -22.36
N GLU A 120 9.25 -3.88 -22.86
CA GLU A 120 9.45 -5.19 -22.29
C GLU A 120 10.44 -5.05 -21.13
N PRO A 121 10.18 -5.71 -19.98
CA PRO A 121 11.09 -5.70 -18.87
C PRO A 121 12.37 -6.44 -19.26
N GLN A 122 13.52 -5.92 -18.85
CA GLN A 122 14.82 -6.55 -19.08
C GLN A 122 14.95 -7.88 -18.33
N VAL A 123 14.28 -7.98 -17.19
CA VAL A 123 14.24 -9.17 -16.34
C VAL A 123 12.80 -9.41 -15.90
N ALA A 124 12.31 -10.64 -16.09
CA ALA A 124 11.03 -11.10 -15.56
C ALA A 124 11.22 -11.71 -14.17
N GLY A 125 10.18 -11.67 -13.34
CA GLY A 125 10.23 -12.24 -12.00
C GLY A 125 9.11 -11.72 -11.11
N SER A 126 9.29 -11.88 -9.80
CA SER A 126 8.27 -11.55 -8.81
C SER A 126 8.81 -10.60 -7.75
N ILE A 127 7.90 -9.75 -7.27
CA ILE A 127 8.08 -8.83 -6.15
C ILE A 127 7.07 -9.24 -5.09
N ILE A 128 7.55 -9.54 -3.89
CA ILE A 128 6.70 -9.99 -2.78
C ILE A 128 6.64 -8.88 -1.75
N LEU A 129 5.45 -8.32 -1.53
CA LEU A 129 5.17 -7.37 -0.47
C LEU A 129 4.69 -8.14 0.75
N THR A 130 5.35 -7.96 1.89
CA THR A 130 5.01 -8.63 3.15
C THR A 130 4.65 -7.59 4.21
N SER A 131 3.49 -7.70 4.83
CA SER A 131 3.12 -6.87 5.97
C SER A 131 3.85 -7.31 7.25
N ASN A 132 3.89 -6.46 8.26
CA ASN A 132 4.37 -6.80 9.61
C ASN A 132 3.59 -7.95 10.31
N THR A 133 2.40 -8.32 9.80
CA THR A 133 1.61 -9.48 10.26
C THR A 133 1.85 -10.74 9.43
N ASN A 134 2.85 -10.71 8.53
CA ASN A 134 3.19 -11.79 7.59
C ASN A 134 2.12 -12.07 6.52
N GLU A 135 1.21 -11.13 6.24
CA GLU A 135 0.35 -11.23 5.06
C GLU A 135 1.16 -10.82 3.83
N THR A 136 0.98 -11.55 2.72
CA THR A 136 1.76 -11.33 1.50
C THR A 136 0.88 -10.96 0.31
N ARG A 137 1.43 -10.14 -0.58
CA ARG A 137 0.96 -9.94 -1.96
C ARG A 137 2.12 -10.16 -2.92
N THR A 138 1.88 -10.96 -3.95
CA THR A 138 2.92 -11.30 -4.93
C THR A 138 2.57 -10.69 -6.27
N ILE A 139 3.37 -9.72 -6.69
CA ILE A 139 3.25 -9.09 -7.99
C ILE A 139 4.25 -9.78 -8.91
N THR A 140 3.78 -10.30 -10.05
CA THR A 140 4.62 -10.98 -11.03
C THR A 140 4.63 -10.22 -12.34
N ILE A 141 5.80 -10.14 -12.95
CA ILE A 141 6.05 -9.52 -14.24
C ILE A 141 6.63 -10.59 -15.17
N ASN A 142 5.95 -10.84 -16.29
CA ASN A 142 6.48 -11.74 -17.31
C ASN A 142 7.39 -11.00 -18.31
N SER A 143 8.05 -11.76 -19.18
CA SER A 143 8.96 -11.21 -20.20
C SER A 143 8.28 -10.32 -21.25
N LYS A 144 6.95 -10.25 -21.26
CA LYS A 144 6.15 -9.39 -22.15
C LYS A 144 5.59 -8.16 -21.43
N GLY A 145 6.02 -7.91 -20.19
CA GLY A 145 5.59 -6.74 -19.41
C GLY A 145 4.17 -6.85 -18.86
N MET A 146 3.57 -8.05 -18.86
CA MET A 146 2.30 -8.28 -18.19
C MET A 146 2.53 -8.29 -16.68
N VAL A 147 1.82 -7.43 -15.96
CA VAL A 147 1.81 -7.35 -14.49
C VAL A 147 0.57 -8.06 -13.96
N SER A 148 0.75 -9.09 -13.11
CA SER A 148 -0.32 -9.81 -12.42
C SER A 148 -0.14 -9.73 -10.90
N PHE A 149 -1.23 -9.55 -10.15
CA PHE A 149 -1.24 -9.40 -8.69
C PHE A 149 -2.51 -9.98 -8.06
#